data_AF-A0A944N7P4-F1
#
_entry.id   AF-A0A944N7P4-F1
#
_cell.length_a   1.000
_cell.length_b   1.000
_cell.length_c   1.000
_cell.angle_alpha   90.00
_cell.angle_beta   90.00
_cell.angle_gamma   90.00
#
_symmetry.space_group_name_H-M   'P 1'
#
loop_
_entity.id
_entity.type
_entity.pdbx_description
1 polymer ?
#
loop_
_entity_poly.entity_id
_entity_poly.type
_entity_poly.pdbx_seq_one_letter_code
_entity_poly.pdbx_strand_id
1 'polypeptide(L)' 'MRLNKALEEKKMDIRLRDKLLGEGKLTISEVDSFLRTLADDEDSAVFSAPGSTEKKPVDEESSAEESSPLIN' A
#
# COMPACT_ATOMS: atom_id res chain seq x y z
N MET A 1 -12.42 -1.81 7.69
CA MET A 1 -11.48 -2.90 7.98
C MET A 1 -12.19 -4.24 7.85
N ARG A 2 -11.72 -5.14 6.98
CA ARG A 2 -12.30 -6.48 6.81
C ARG A 2 -11.37 -7.49 7.48
N LEU A 3 -11.90 -8.36 8.35
CA LEU A 3 -11.13 -9.35 9.13
C LEU A 3 -10.16 -10.17 8.27
N ASN A 4 -10.60 -10.54 7.06
CA ASN A 4 -9.78 -11.32 6.13
C ASN A 4 -8.48 -10.60 5.74
N LYS A 5 -8.53 -9.29 5.48
CA LYS A 5 -7.35 -8.49 5.14
C LYS A 5 -6.35 -8.44 6.30
N ALA A 6 -6.86 -8.28 7.52
CA ALA A 6 -6.03 -8.29 8.73
C ALA A 6 -5.37 -9.66 8.99
N LEU A 7 -6.05 -10.76 8.65
CA LEU A 7 -5.48 -12.10 8.75
C LEU A 7 -4.40 -12.35 7.70
N GLU A 8 -4.58 -11.85 6.48
CA GLU A 8 -3.58 -11.94 5.40
C GLU A 8 -2.31 -11.17 5.73
N GLU A 9 -2.44 -9.93 6.20
CA GLU A 9 -1.30 -9.13 6.66
C GLU A 9 -0.55 -9.81 7.81
N LYS A 10 -1.29 -10.38 8.78
CA LYS A 10 -0.70 -11.07 9.93
C LYS A 10 0.01 -12.37 9.57
N LYS A 11 -0.35 -13.05 8.47
CA LYS A 11 0.38 -14.24 7.99
C LYS A 11 1.81 -13.92 7.56
N MET A 12 2.04 -12.69 7.11
CA MET A 12 3.34 -12.21 6.65
C MET A 12 4.18 -11.57 7.77
N ASP A 13 3.70 -11.60 9.03
CA ASP A 13 4.50 -11.26 10.20
C ASP A 13 5.71 -12.19 10.32
N ILE A 14 6.88 -11.64 10.65
CA ILE A 14 8.17 -12.35 10.67
C ILE A 14 8.07 -13.70 11.41
N ARG A 15 7.49 -13.70 12.62
CA ARG A 15 7.43 -14.91 13.45
C ARG A 15 6.48 -15.96 12.88
N LEU A 16 5.36 -15.50 12.33
CA LEU A 16 4.35 -16.39 11.77
C LEU A 16 4.81 -16.97 10.44
N ARG A 17 5.40 -16.12 9.59
CA ARG A 17 5.98 -16.47 8.30
C ARG A 17 7.04 -17.55 8.45
N ASP A 18 8.00 -17.36 9.35
CA ASP A 18 9.10 -18.32 9.54
C ASP A 18 8.57 -19.68 10.02
N LYS A 19 7.54 -19.67 10.89
CA LYS A 19 6.84 -20.88 11.32
C LYS A 19 6.09 -21.56 10.16
N LEU A 20 5.34 -20.79 9.36
CA LEU A 20 4.57 -21.31 8.22
C LEU A 20 5.48 -21.83 7.10
N LEU A 21 6.65 -21.22 6.91
CA LEU A 21 7.70 -21.67 6.00
C LEU A 21 8.31 -22.99 6.48
N GLY A 22 8.61 -23.11 7.78
CA GLY A 22 9.07 -24.37 8.38
C GLY A 22 8.04 -25.51 8.34
N GLU A 23 6.75 -25.16 8.38
CA GLU A 23 5.63 -26.11 8.22
C GLU A 23 5.30 -26.41 6.74
N GLY A 24 5.92 -25.71 5.77
CA GLY A 24 5.66 -25.86 4.34
C GLY A 24 4.30 -25.32 3.87
N LYS A 25 3.60 -24.56 4.70
CA LYS A 25 2.30 -23.92 4.38
C LYS A 25 2.45 -22.61 3.61
N LEU A 26 3.67 -22.09 3.55
CA LEU A 26 4.04 -20.90 2.81
C LEU A 26 5.30 -21.22 2.00
N THR A 27 5.36 -20.74 0.76
CA THR A 27 6.54 -20.91 -0.09
C THR A 27 7.40 -19.64 -0.09
N ILE A 28 8.69 -19.78 -0.36
CA ILE A 28 9.62 -18.63 -0.46
C ILE A 28 9.15 -17.67 -1.56
N SER A 29 8.63 -18.21 -2.67
CA SER A 29 8.09 -17.42 -3.78
C SER A 29 6.91 -16.53 -3.40
N GLU A 30 6.05 -16.98 -2.49
CA GLU A 30 4.91 -16.19 -2.00
C GLU A 30 5.39 -15.02 -1.11
N VAL A 31 6.42 -15.27 -0.30
CA VAL A 31 7.05 -14.22 0.52
C VAL A 31 7.69 -13.17 -0.37
N ASP A 32 8.46 -13.58 -1.38
CA ASP A 32 9.13 -12.65 -2.30
C ASP A 32 8.13 -11.83 -3.10
N SER A 33 7.03 -12.44 -3.54
CA SER A 33 5.95 -11.74 -4.24
C SER A 33 5.28 -10.70 -3.35
N PHE A 34 5.05 -11.04 -2.08
CA PHE A 34 4.49 -10.09 -1.11
C PHE A 34 5.44 -8.92 -0.83
N LEU A 35 6.73 -9.19 -0.64
CA LEU A 35 7.73 -8.14 -0.41
C LEU A 35 7.82 -7.15 -1.57
N ARG A 36 7.65 -7.61 -2.81
CA ARG A 36 7.63 -6.74 -4.00
C ARG A 36 6.38 -5.86 -4.11
N THR A 37 5.28 -6.26 -3.47
CA THR A 37 4.04 -5.45 -3.46
C THR A 37 4.05 -4.37 -2.38
N LEU A 38 4.98 -4.44 -1.42
CA LEU A 38 5.17 -3.36 -0.47
C LEU A 38 5.85 -2.20 -1.20
N ALA A 39 5.26 -1.01 -1.11
CA ALA A 39 5.86 0.19 -1.66
C ALA A 39 7.11 0.57 -0.83
N ASP A 40 8.17 0.98 -1.51
CA ASP A 40 9.34 1.53 -0.83
C ASP A 40 8.99 2.94 -0.31
N ASP A 41 9.29 3.19 0.97
CA ASP A 41 9.01 4.48 1.61
C ASP A 41 9.93 5.61 1.07
N GLU A 42 10.97 5.29 0.30
CA GLU A 42 11.91 6.26 -0.27
C GLU A 42 11.21 7.27 -1.20
N ASP A 43 10.21 6.83 -1.96
CA ASP A 43 9.43 7.72 -2.85
C ASP A 43 8.55 8.71 -2.06
N SER A 44 8.23 8.40 -0.81
CA SER A 44 7.43 9.25 0.08
C SER A 44 8.27 10.20 0.94
N ALA A 45 9.60 10.06 0.90
CA ALA A 45 10.52 10.86 1.68
C ALA A 45 10.64 12.27 1.10
N VAL A 46 9.95 13.24 1.71
CA VAL A 46 10.03 14.65 1.33
C VAL A 46 10.89 15.38 2.35
N PHE A 47 11.93 16.07 1.89
CA PHE A 47 12.77 16.93 2.73
C PHE A 47 11.89 17.98 3.41
N SER A 48 11.72 17.88 4.74
CA SER A 48 11.05 18.93 5.51
C SER A 48 12.07 20.01 5.87
N ALA A 49 11.88 21.21 5.34
CA ALA A 49 12.59 22.37 5.83
C ALA A 49 12.21 22.63 7.31
N PRO A 50 13.12 23.16 8.14
CA PRO A 50 12.79 23.52 9.52
C PRO A 50 11.80 24.69 9.51
N GLY A 51 10.49 24.38 9.56
CA GLY A 51 9.44 25.39 9.78
C GLY A 51 8.13 25.28 8.98
N SER A 52 7.93 24.30 8.09
CA SER A 52 6.65 24.19 7.34
C SER A 52 5.95 22.85 7.57
N THR A 53 5.03 22.82 8.54
CA THR A 53 4.01 21.77 8.65
C THR A 53 2.79 22.16 7.82
N GLU A 54 2.76 21.77 6.55
CA GLU A 54 1.51 21.72 5.78
C GLU A 54 1.67 20.73 4.63
N LYS A 55 1.11 19.53 4.79
CA LYS A 55 0.79 18.64 3.67
C LYS A 55 -0.72 18.47 3.62
N LYS A 56 -1.34 19.05 2.60
CA LYS A 56 -2.73 18.78 2.20
C LYS A 56 -2.86 17.31 1.78
N PRO A 57 -3.94 16.61 2.11
CA PRO A 57 -4.22 15.31 1.53
C PRO A 57 -4.63 15.50 0.05
N VAL A 58 -3.88 14.89 -0.86
CA VAL A 58 -4.32 14.63 -2.24
C VAL A 58 -4.83 13.21 -2.20
N ASP A 59 -6.15 13.05 -2.30
CA ASP A 59 -6.86 11.85 -2.79
C ASP A 59 -8.36 12.20 -2.88
N GLU A 60 -8.73 13.07 -3.83
CA GLU A 60 -10.08 13.09 -4.40
C GLU A 60 -9.94 12.70 -5.88
N GLU A 61 -10.24 11.45 -6.19
CA GLU A 61 -10.56 10.98 -7.53
C GLU A 61 -11.78 11.75 -8.05
N SER A 62 -11.59 12.91 -8.69
CA SER A 62 -12.63 13.55 -9.50
C SER A 62 -12.65 12.87 -10.87
N SER A 63 -13.43 11.79 -10.97
CA SER A 63 -13.97 11.33 -12.25
C SER A 63 -14.98 12.37 -12.75
N ALA A 64 -14.47 13.36 -13.49
CA ALA A 64 -15.30 14.25 -14.29
C ALA A 64 -14.83 14.12 -15.74
N GLU A 65 -15.27 13.03 -16.39
CA GLU A 65 -15.20 12.92 -17.84
C GLU A 65 -16.06 14.02 -18.47
N GLU A 66 -15.42 14.70 -19.40
CA GLU A 66 -15.89 15.81 -20.21
C GLU A 66 -17.12 15.43 -21.06
N SER A 67 -18.15 16.29 -21.07
CA SER A 67 -19.06 16.38 -22.22
C SER A 67 -19.83 17.72 -22.23
N SER A 68 -19.16 18.73 -22.79
CA SER A 68 -19.64 19.84 -23.64
C SER A 68 -20.94 20.61 -23.33
N PRO A 69 -20.90 21.96 -23.32
CA PRO A 69 -22.03 22.78 -23.74
C PRO A 69 -21.83 23.27 -25.19
N LEU A 70 -22.60 22.72 -26.13
CA LEU A 70 -22.77 23.30 -27.47
C LEU A 70 -23.73 24.50 -27.38
N ILE A 71 -23.18 25.69 -27.60
CA ILE A 71 -23.93 26.92 -27.87
C ILE A 71 -24.41 26.87 -29.32
N ASN A 72 -25.71 27.09 -29.54
CA ASN A 72 -26.27 27.66 -30.76
C ASN A 72 -27.43 28.58 -30.38
#